data_AF-A0A165LYH9-F1
#
_entry.id   AF-A0A165LYH9-F1
#
_cell.length_a   1.000
_cell.length_b   1.000
_cell.length_c   1.000
_cell.angle_alpha   90.00
_cell.angle_beta   90.00
_cell.angle_gamma   90.00
#
_symmetry.space_group_name_H-M   'P 1'
#
loop_
_entity.id
_entity.type
_entity.pdbx_description
1 polymer ?
#
loop_
_entity_poly.entity_id
_entity_poly.type
_entity_poly.pdbx_seq_one_letter_code
_entity_poly.pdbx_strand_id
1 'polypeptide(L)' 'MHYSFTKLWNLTFLFIAPFWFILVWMIWSSGQLATDADRSVFVFFVVPGFLVIYLSGFLIEGWHKKKKAQSSR' A
#
# COMPACT_ATOMS: atom_id res chain seq x y z
N MET A 1 -10.15 0.66 24.76
CA MET A 1 -10.43 1.14 23.39
C MET A 1 -10.23 -0.01 22.42
N HIS A 2 -11.29 -0.52 21.79
CA HIS A 2 -11.17 -1.60 20.80
C HIS A 2 -10.85 -0.97 19.43
N TYR A 3 -9.57 -0.85 19.09
CA TYR A 3 -9.15 -0.34 17.78
C TYR A 3 -9.50 -1.36 16.69
N SER A 4 -10.31 -0.96 15.71
CA SER A 4 -10.53 -1.78 14.51
C SER A 4 -9.23 -1.85 13.71
N PHE A 5 -8.90 -3.04 13.19
CA PHE A 5 -7.76 -3.25 12.29
C PHE A 5 -7.77 -2.22 11.15
N THR A 6 -8.93 -1.95 10.54
CA THR A 6 -9.07 -0.95 9.47
C THR A 6 -8.58 0.44 9.88
N LYS A 7 -8.88 0.85 11.12
CA LYS A 7 -8.52 2.18 11.62
C LYS A 7 -7.01 2.27 11.81
N LEU A 8 -6.39 1.23 12.35
CA LEU A 8 -4.94 1.15 12.49
C LEU A 8 -4.26 1.13 11.11
N TRP A 9 -4.78 0.33 10.18
CA TRP A 9 -4.28 0.20 8.82
C TRP A 9 -4.29 1.53 8.06
N ASN A 10 -5.42 2.25 8.10
CA ASN A 10 -5.54 3.57 7.50
C ASN A 10 -4.59 4.59 8.16
N LEU A 11 -4.46 4.55 9.49
CA LEU A 11 -3.53 5.42 10.21
C LEU A 11 -2.07 5.13 9.80
N THR A 12 -1.70 3.86 9.66
CA THR A 12 -0.37 3.48 9.17
C THR A 12 -0.11 4.05 7.78
N PHE A 13 -1.05 3.91 6.84
CA PHE A 13 -0.90 4.45 5.49
C PHE A 13 -0.91 5.98 5.44
N LEU A 14 -1.52 6.66 6.41
CA LEU A 14 -1.42 8.13 6.53
C LEU A 14 0.03 8.59 6.74
N PHE A 15 0.85 7.81 7.47
CA PHE A 15 2.26 8.13 7.71
C PHE A 15 3.19 7.51 6.66
N ILE A 16 2.88 6.31 6.19
CA ILE A 16 3.71 5.61 5.20
C ILE A 16 3.59 6.25 3.82
N ALA A 17 2.40 6.70 3.40
CA ALA A 17 2.21 7.24 2.05
C ALA A 17 3.08 8.49 1.77
N PRO A 18 3.19 9.49 2.68
CA PRO A 18 4.13 10.61 2.50
C PRO A 18 5.59 10.16 2.40
N PHE A 19 6.01 9.25 3.29
CA PHE A 19 7.39 8.74 3.28
C PHE A 19 7.70 7.98 1.98
N TRP A 20 6.79 7.11 1.57
CA TRP A 20 6.88 6.40 0.29
C TRP A 20 6.92 7.38 -0.89
N PHE A 21 6.09 8.41 -0.89
CA PHE A 21 6.06 9.43 -1.93
C PHE A 21 7.40 10.16 -2.05
N ILE A 22 8.04 10.50 -0.93
CA ILE A 22 9.39 11.09 -0.92
C ILE A 22 10.40 10.14 -1.58
N LEU A 23 10.37 8.85 -1.25
CA LEU A 23 11.27 7.86 -1.87
C LEU A 23 11.06 7.75 -3.39
N VAL A 24 9.79 7.70 -3.82
CA VAL A 24 9.44 7.68 -5.25
C VAL A 24 9.94 8.93 -5.95
N TRP A 25 9.78 10.11 -5.31
CA TRP A 25 10.27 11.37 -5.85
C TRP A 25 11.79 11.41 -5.95
N MET A 26 12.52 10.89 -4.95
CA MET A 26 13.99 10.80 -5.00
C MET A 26 14.47 9.94 -6.17
N ILE A 27 13.81 8.80 -6.43
CA ILE A 27 14.14 7.96 -7.60
C ILE A 27 13.83 8.71 -8.88
N TRP A 28 12.66 9.35 -8.95
CA TRP A 28 12.24 10.14 -10.10
C TRP A 28 13.24 11.27 -10.44
N SER A 29 13.78 11.94 -9.42
CA SER A 29 14.75 13.03 -9.59
C SER A 29 16.21 12.57 -9.75
N SER A 30 16.51 11.29 -9.51
CA SER A 30 17.89 10.78 -9.46
C SER A 30 18.61 10.74 -10.82
N GLY A 31 17.88 10.86 -11.93
CA GLY A 31 18.42 10.68 -13.27
C GLY A 31 18.64 9.22 -13.68
N GLN A 32 18.31 8.24 -12.82
CA GLN A 32 18.42 6.81 -13.12
C GLN A 32 17.41 6.36 -14.21
N LEU A 33 16.28 7.05 -14.33
CA LEU A 33 15.27 6.82 -15.36
C LEU A 33 15.65 7.61 -16.62
N ALA A 34 16.52 7.03 -17.43
CA ALA A 34 17.18 7.68 -18.56
C ALA A 34 16.24 7.98 -19.73
N THR A 35 15.26 7.10 -19.97
CA THR A 35 14.29 7.24 -21.07
C THR A 35 12.87 7.48 -20.55
N ASP A 36 12.01 8.03 -21.41
CA ASP A 36 10.58 8.17 -21.09
C ASP A 36 9.88 6.82 -20.94
N ALA A 37 10.40 5.77 -21.60
CA ALA A 37 9.95 4.41 -21.41
C ALA A 37 10.25 3.90 -19.99
N ASP A 38 11.46 4.15 -19.47
CA ASP A 38 11.85 3.76 -18.11
C ASP A 38 10.97 4.44 -17.07
N ARG A 39 10.69 5.74 -17.26
CA ARG A 39 9.79 6.51 -16.39
C ARG A 39 8.37 5.94 -16.39
N SER A 40 7.87 5.57 -17.56
CA SER A 40 6.54 4.97 -17.72
C SER A 40 6.45 3.62 -17.01
N VAL A 41 7.45 2.74 -17.23
CA VAL A 41 7.55 1.44 -16.56
C VAL A 41 7.65 1.63 -15.04
N PHE A 42 8.50 2.54 -14.57
CA PHE A 42 8.65 2.83 -13.15
C PHE A 42 7.32 3.19 -12.49
N VAL A 43 6.59 4.18 -13.02
CA VAL A 43 5.29 4.59 -12.47
C VAL A 43 4.26 3.46 -12.56
N PHE A 44 4.26 2.71 -13.67
CA PHE A 44 3.34 1.61 -13.91
C PHE A 44 3.49 0.44 -12.93
N PHE A 45 4.69 0.19 -12.40
CA PHE A 45 4.88 -0.85 -11.38
C PHE A 45 4.79 -0.30 -9.96
N VAL A 46 5.37 0.87 -9.70
CA VAL A 46 5.51 1.41 -8.35
C VAL A 46 4.18 1.88 -7.79
N VAL A 47 3.37 2.63 -8.56
CA VAL A 47 2.08 3.15 -8.09
C VAL A 47 1.08 2.00 -7.85
N PRO A 48 0.85 1.08 -8.81
CA PRO A 48 -0.05 -0.04 -8.57
C PRO A 48 0.45 -0.98 -7.47
N GLY A 49 1.76 -1.21 -7.37
CA GLY A 49 2.33 -2.01 -6.28
C GLY A 49 1.97 -1.45 -4.89
N PHE A 50 2.05 -0.14 -4.72
CA PHE A 50 1.63 0.52 -3.47
C PHE A 50 0.13 0.34 -3.19
N LEU A 51 -0.72 0.49 -4.21
CA LEU A 51 -2.16 0.27 -4.08
C LEU A 51 -2.51 -1.17 -3.73
N VAL A 52 -1.82 -2.15 -4.32
CA VAL A 52 -2.02 -3.58 -4.01
C VAL A 52 -1.73 -3.86 -2.53
N ILE A 53 -0.64 -3.30 -1.98
CA ILE A 53 -0.32 -3.44 -0.56
C ILE A 53 -1.41 -2.77 0.28
N TYR A 54 -1.86 -1.57 -0.07
CA TYR A 54 -2.94 -0.91 0.68
C TYR A 54 -4.22 -1.76 0.71
N LEU A 55 -4.62 -2.30 -0.45
CA LEU A 55 -5.82 -3.13 -0.59
C LEU A 55 -5.68 -4.47 0.14
N SER A 56 -4.47 -5.04 0.22
CA SER A 56 -4.27 -6.34 0.87
C SER A 56 -4.64 -6.33 2.35
N GLY A 57 -4.51 -5.20 3.05
CA GLY A 57 -4.98 -5.08 4.44
C GLY A 57 -6.47 -5.37 4.59
N PHE A 58 -7.31 -4.86 3.69
CA PHE A 58 -8.74 -5.11 3.71
C PHE A 58 -9.09 -6.56 3.38
N LEU A 59 -8.35 -7.17 2.46
CA LEU A 59 -8.49 -8.60 2.14
C LEU A 59 -8.17 -9.46 3.36
N ILE A 60 -7.09 -9.16 4.07
CA ILE A 60 -6.68 -9.85 5.31
C ILE A 60 -7.74 -9.68 6.39
N GLU A 61 -8.25 -8.47 6.60
CA GLU A 61 -9.31 -8.21 7.58
C GLU A 61 -10.58 -8.98 7.24
N GLY A 62 -10.98 -8.98 5.97
CA GLY A 62 -12.14 -9.72 5.47
C GLY A 62 -12.00 -11.22 5.68
N TRP A 63 -10.82 -11.78 5.36
CA TRP A 63 -10.52 -13.19 5.60
C TRP A 63 -10.54 -13.54 7.09
N HIS A 64 -9.97 -12.68 7.93
CA HIS A 64 -9.95 -12.90 9.38
C HIS A 64 -11.35 -12.87 9.99
N LYS A 65 -12.22 -11.93 9.56
CA LYS A 65 -13.63 -11.90 9.97
C LYS A 65 -14.40 -13.14 9.55
N LYS A 66 -14.19 -13.62 8.30
CA LYS A 66 -14.79 -14.87 7.80
C LYS A 66 -14.38 -16.08 8.65
N LYS A 67 -13.09 -16.22 8.97
CA LYS A 67 -12.58 -17.30 9.84
C LYS A 67 -13.21 -17.28 11.23
N LYS A 68 -13.29 -16.10 11.86
CA LYS A 68 -13.93 -15.95 13.18
C LYS A 68 -15.41 -16.33 13.18
N ALA A 69 -16.15 -15.95 12.14
CA ALA A 69 -17.56 -16.30 12.00
C ALA A 69 -17.80 -17.80 11.79
N GLN A 70 -16.85 -18.50 11.15
CA GLN A 70 -16.91 -19.94 10.94
C GLN A 70 -16.54 -20.75 12.18
N SER A 71 -15.62 -20.25 13.02
CA SER A 71 -15.24 -20.91 14.29
C SER A 71 -16.25 -20.74 15.42
N SER A 72 -17.18 -19.79 15.30
CA SER A 72 -18.24 -19.52 16.29
C SER A 72 -19.57 -20.21 15.96
N ARG A 73 -19.61 -21.02 14.90
CA ARG A 73 -20.72 -21.92 14.54
C ARG A 73 -20.33 -23.34 14.89
#